data_AF-A0A3B9BGE7-F1
#
_entry.id   AF-A0A3B9BGE7-F1
#
_cell.length_a   1.000
_cell.length_b   1.000
_cell.length_c   1.000
_cell.angle_alpha   90.00
_cell.angle_beta   90.00
_cell.angle_gamma   90.00
#
_symmetry.space_group_name_H-M   'P 1'
#
loop_
_entity.id
_entity.type
_entity.pdbx_description
1 polymer ?
#
loop_
_entity_poly.entity_id
_entity_poly.type
_entity_poly.pdbx_seq_one_letter_code
_entity_poly.pdbx_strand_id
1 'polypeptide(L)' 'VSSLVHIYSIGYMSHDPHKPRFMAYLSLFTFAMLMLVTSDNFLQLYFGWEGVGLASYLLIGFWYKKPSANAAA' A
#
# COMPACT_ATOMS: atom_id res chain seq x y z
N VAL A 1 -8.69 7.25 -8.38
CA VAL A 1 -8.32 5.83 -8.20
C VAL A 1 -8.12 5.47 -6.74
N SER A 2 -7.23 6.14 -5.99
CA SER A 2 -7.03 5.93 -4.53
C SER A 2 -8.32 5.84 -3.71
N SER A 3 -9.22 6.82 -3.84
CA SER A 3 -10.48 6.87 -3.08
C SER A 3 -11.44 5.73 -3.43
N LEU A 4 -11.48 5.30 -4.69
CA LEU A 4 -12.28 4.16 -5.14
C LEU A 4 -11.77 2.85 -4.52
N VAL A 5 -10.44 2.69 -4.45
CA VAL A 5 -9.82 1.53 -3.80
C VAL A 5 -10.10 1.54 -2.30
N HIS A 6 -10.06 2.69 -1.63
CA HIS A 6 -10.43 2.78 -0.21
C HIS A 6 -11.89 2.37 0.04
N ILE A 7 -12.83 2.82 -0.79
CA ILE A 7 -14.26 2.44 -0.67
C ILE A 7 -14.45 0.95 -0.94
N TYR A 8 -13.81 0.41 -1.97
CA TYR A 8 -13.84 -1.03 -2.27
C TYR A 8 -13.27 -1.88 -1.12
N SER A 9 -12.18 -1.42 -0.51
CA SER A 9 -11.50 -2.10 0.60
C SER A 9 -12.36 -2.20 1.84
N ILE A 10 -13.19 -1.18 2.13
CA ILE A 10 -14.14 -1.19 3.25
C ILE A 10 -15.18 -2.31 3.10
N GLY A 11 -15.68 -2.51 1.88
CA GLY A 11 -16.63 -3.59 1.57
C GLY A 11 -15.99 -4.97 1.57
N TYR A 12 -14.85 -5.12 0.88
CA TYR A 12 -14.13 -6.39 0.73
C TYR A 12 -13.60 -6.95 2.06
N MET A 13 -13.13 -6.07 2.96
CA MET A 13 -12.62 -6.47 4.28
C MET A 13 -13.67 -6.37 5.40
N SER A 14 -14.95 -6.17 5.09
CA SER A 14 -16.00 -5.99 6.09
C SER A 14 -16.07 -7.12 7.14
N HIS A 15 -15.66 -8.34 6.77
CA HIS A 15 -15.64 -9.54 7.61
C HIS A 15 -14.34 -9.80 8.40
N ASP A 16 -13.27 -9.02 8.20
CA ASP A 16 -11.96 -9.32 8.79
C ASP A 16 -11.57 -8.27 9.88
N PRO A 17 -11.17 -8.69 11.10
CA PRO A 17 -10.81 -7.77 12.19
C PRO A 17 -9.55 -6.93 11.92
N HIS A 18 -8.74 -7.28 10.92
CA HIS A 18 -7.48 -6.57 10.60
C HIS A 18 -7.64 -5.38 9.63
N LYS A 19 -8.87 -4.91 9.38
CA LYS A 19 -9.21 -3.73 8.57
C LYS A 19 -8.30 -2.50 8.76
N PRO A 20 -7.98 -2.07 10.00
CA PRO A 20 -7.19 -0.85 10.22
C PRO A 20 -5.78 -0.95 9.63
N ARG A 21 -5.18 -2.14 9.66
CA ARG A 21 -3.83 -2.38 9.13
C ARG A 21 -3.79 -2.27 7.61
N PHE A 22 -4.78 -2.86 6.93
CA PHE A 22 -4.87 -2.79 5.48
C PHE A 22 -5.10 -1.35 5.00
N MET A 23 -6.01 -0.61 5.64
CA MET A 23 -6.23 0.80 5.31
C MET A 23 -4.99 1.66 5.54
N ALA A 24 -4.21 1.40 6.60
CA ALA A 24 -2.95 2.10 6.84
C ALA A 24 -1.92 1.85 5.72
N TYR A 25 -1.75 0.60 5.26
CA TYR A 25 -0.85 0.30 4.14
C TYR A 25 -1.33 0.91 2.82
N LEU A 26 -2.64 0.92 2.58
CA LEU A 26 -3.23 1.53 1.38
C LEU A 26 -3.07 3.06 1.37
N SER A 27 -3.25 3.70 2.52
CA SER A 27 -2.99 5.13 2.69
C SER A 27 -1.51 5.46 2.47
N LEU A 28 -0.61 4.63 3.02
CA LEU A 28 0.84 4.77 2.84
C LEU A 28 1.25 4.64 1.37
N PHE A 29 0.66 3.68 0.63
CA PHE A 29 0.89 3.53 -0.81
C PHE A 29 0.49 4.80 -1.56
N THR A 30 -0.68 5.35 -1.25
CA THR A 30 -1.14 6.58 -1.92
C THR A 30 -0.34 7.81 -1.53
N PHE A 31 0.16 7.89 -0.30
CA PHE A 31 1.08 8.94 0.12
C PHE A 31 2.42 8.86 -0.64
N ALA A 32 3.02 7.67 -0.72
CA ALA A 32 4.27 7.46 -1.46
C ALA A 32 4.10 7.78 -2.95
N MET A 33 2.95 7.41 -3.53
CA MET A 33 2.67 7.71 -4.93
C MET A 33 2.44 9.21 -5.19
N LEU A 34 1.82 9.93 -4.24
CA LEU A 34 1.73 11.39 -4.32
C LEU A 34 3.10 12.05 -4.21
N MET A 35 3.93 11.64 -3.25
CA MET A 35 5.31 12.12 -3.08
C MET A 35 6.16 11.94 -4.35
N LEU A 36 6.00 10.80 -5.04
CA LEU A 36 6.69 10.51 -6.30
C LEU A 36 6.17 11.36 -7.47
N VAL A 37 4.87 11.61 -7.56
CA VAL A 37 4.31 12.45 -8.64
C VAL A 37 4.65 13.94 -8.44
N THR A 38 4.74 14.41 -7.20
CA THR A 38 5.09 15.80 -6.88
C THR A 38 6.60 16.05 -6.77
N SER A 39 7.44 15.04 -6.99
CA SER A 39 8.89 15.21 -6.86
C SER A 39 9.44 16.07 -7.99
N ASP A 40 10.13 17.15 -7.65
CA ASP A 40 10.84 18.05 -8.57
C ASP A 40 12.36 17.82 -8.58
N ASN A 41 12.85 16.94 -7.71
CA ASN A 41 14.27 16.63 -7.53
C ASN A 41 14.52 15.10 -7.44
N PHE A 42 15.71 14.67 -7.87
CA PHE A 42 16.09 13.25 -7.91
C PHE A 42 16.04 12.57 -6.53
N LEU A 43 16.27 13.31 -5.45
CA LEU A 43 16.32 12.76 -4.10
C LEU A 43 14.91 12.45 -3.56
N GLN A 44 13.95 13.34 -3.82
CA GLN A 44 12.53 13.12 -3.52
C GLN A 44 11.91 12.06 -4.43
N LEU A 45 12.33 12.00 -5.70
CA LEU A 45 11.93 10.92 -6.61
C LEU A 45 12.41 9.56 -6.08
N TYR A 46 13.67 9.45 -5.68
CA TYR A 46 14.23 8.21 -5.11
C TYR A 46 13.55 7.82 -3.80
N PHE A 47 13.27 8.78 -2.92
CA PHE A 47 12.55 8.53 -1.68
C PHE A 47 11.10 8.06 -1.93
N GLY A 48 10.38 8.71 -2.85
CA GLY A 48 9.04 8.29 -3.26
C GLY A 48 9.05 6.90 -3.91
N TRP A 49 10.07 6.61 -4.71
CA TRP A 49 10.25 5.33 -5.39
C TRP A 49 10.41 4.16 -4.40
N GLU A 50 11.34 4.29 -3.46
CA GLU A 50 11.55 3.31 -2.38
C GLU A 50 10.30 3.18 -1.49
N GLY A 51 9.62 4.29 -1.22
CA GLY A 51 8.36 4.30 -0.45
C GLY A 51 7.24 3.51 -1.13
N VAL A 52 7.11 3.61 -2.45
CA VAL A 52 6.12 2.84 -3.23
C VAL A 52 6.48 1.35 -3.25
N GLY A 53 7.77 1.02 -3.36
CA GLY A 53 8.26 -0.37 -3.27
C GLY A 53 7.95 -1.02 -1.92
N LEU A 54 8.29 -0.34 -0.82
CA LEU A 54 8.01 -0.81 0.54
C LEU A 54 6.50 -0.96 0.81
N ALA A 55 5.69 0.03 0.40
CA ALA A 55 4.25 -0.04 0.57
C ALA A 55 3.63 -1.21 -0.22
N SER A 56 4.15 -1.49 -1.42
CA SER A 56 3.71 -2.63 -2.24
C SER A 56 4.06 -3.97 -1.57
N TYR A 57 5.28 -4.10 -1.04
CA TYR A 57 5.71 -5.29 -0.27
C TYR A 57 4.79 -5.54 0.95
N LEU A 58 4.49 -4.50 1.72
CA LEU A 58 3.61 -4.60 2.89
C LEU A 58 2.16 -4.95 2.52
N LEU A 59 1.66 -4.48 1.38
CA LEU A 59 0.34 -4.82 0.85
C LEU A 59 0.26 -6.26 0.37
N ILE A 60 1.28 -6.77 -0.34
CA ILE A 60 1.36 -8.18 -0.80
C ILE A 60 1.50 -9.12 0.42
N GLY A 61 2.36 -8.75 1.37
CA GLY A 61 2.58 -9.49 2.62
C GLY A 61 1.44 -9.38 3.64
N PHE A 62 0.37 -8.62 3.36
CA PHE A 62 -0.78 -8.46 4.26
C PHE A 62 -1.45 -9.80 4.62
N TRP A 63 -1.44 -10.75 3.69
CA TRP A 63 -1.94 -12.11 3.89
C TRP A 63 -0.83 -13.12 4.24
N TYR A 64 0.02 -12.76 5.22
CA TYR A 64 1.11 -13.58 5.79
C TYR A 64 0.71 -15.01 6.21
N LYS A 65 -0.59 -15.29 6.37
CA LYS A 65 -1.10 -16.63 6.70
C LYS A 65 -1.10 -17.61 5.52
N LYS A 66 -1.00 -17.14 4.28
CA LYS A 66 -0.83 -18.00 3.09
C LYS A 66 0.64 -18.09 2.70
N PRO A 67 1.23 -19.28 2.59
CA PRO A 67 2.63 -19.44 2.14
C PRO A 67 2.87 -18.86 0.73
N SER A 68 1.83 -18.80 -0.12
CA SER A 68 1.91 -18.16 -1.44
C SER A 68 2.05 -16.63 -1.39
N ALA A 69 1.52 -15.97 -0.36
CA ALA A 69 1.63 -14.52 -0.20
C ALA A 69 2.98 -14.12 0.41
N ASN A 70 3.60 -15.01 1.17
CA ASN A 70 4.93 -14.81 1.76
C ASN A 70 6.08 -15.04 0.74
N ALA A 71 5.85 -15.83 -0.30
CA ALA A 71 6.82 -16.07 -1.38
C ALA A 71 6.71 -15.06 -2.54
N ALA A 72 5.62 -14.30 -2.60
CA ALA A 72 5.36 -13.31 -3.65
C ALA A 72 5.70 -11.87 -3.25
N ALA A 73 5.92 -11.64 -1.95
CA ALA A 73 6.47 -10.40 -1.41
C ALA A 73 8.00 -10.46 -1.53
#